data_AF-A0A7V9ZEQ8-F1
#
_entry.id   AF-A0A7V9ZEQ8-F1
#
_cell.length_a   1.000
_cell.length_b   1.000
_cell.length_c   1.000
_cell.angle_alpha   90.00
_cell.angle_beta   90.00
_cell.angle_gamma   90.00
#
_symmetry.space_group_name_H-M   'P 1'
#
loop_
_entity.id
_entity.type
_entity.pdbx_description
1 polymer ?
#
loop_
_entity_poly.entity_id
_entity_poly.type
_entity_poly.pdbx_seq_one_letter_code
_entity_poly.pdbx_strand_id
1 'polypeptide(L)' 'AGEMLNPKVQVYGNTAILTYNYAGISQDKDGKVTPSRAKSTRVYIKEGNTWKLVHANFAADPLPR' A
#
# COMPACT_ATOMS: atom_id res chain seq x y z
N ALA A 1 0.73 -6.89 12.47
CA ALA A 1 -0.12 -5.82 11.92
C ALA A 1 0.72 -4.94 11.01
N GLY A 2 0.13 -4.28 10.00
CA GLY A 2 0.84 -3.38 9.10
C GLY A 2 0.17 -2.01 9.05
N GLU A 3 0.98 -0.97 8.87
CA GLU A 3 0.60 0.44 8.94
C GLU A 3 0.81 1.12 7.58
N MET A 4 -0.07 2.08 7.27
CA MET A 4 0.07 2.99 6.12
C MET A 4 0.69 4.30 6.59
N LEU A 5 1.97 4.49 6.30
CA LEU A 5 2.70 5.70 6.62
C LEU A 5 2.63 6.70 5.46
N ASN A 6 2.48 7.98 5.81
CA ASN A 6 2.44 9.10 4.86
C ASN A 6 1.42 8.90 3.71
N PRO A 7 0.15 8.56 4.00
CA PRO A 7 -0.84 8.38 2.95
C PRO A 7 -1.11 9.70 2.23
N LYS A 8 -1.15 9.64 0.90
CA LYS A 8 -1.53 10.76 0.04
C LYS A 8 -2.56 10.30 -0.97
N VAL A 9 -3.67 11.04 -1.04
CA VAL A 9 -4.75 10.81 -2.00
C VAL A 9 -4.78 11.95 -3.01
N GLN A 10 -4.82 11.61 -4.29
CA GLN A 10 -5.02 12.54 -5.40
C GLN A 10 -6.25 12.09 -6.20
N VAL A 11 -7.17 13.01 -6.47
CA VAL A 11 -8.43 12.73 -7.19
C VAL A 11 -8.42 13.43 -8.54
N TYR A 12 -8.78 12.69 -9.58
CA TYR A 12 -8.87 13.10 -10.97
C TYR A 12 -10.23 12.66 -11.53
N GLY A 13 -11.26 13.50 -11.35
CA GLY A 13 -12.63 13.14 -11.71
C GLY A 13 -13.10 11.86 -10.97
N ASN A 14 -13.42 10.81 -11.73
CA ASN A 14 -13.82 9.51 -11.19
C ASN A 14 -12.64 8.56 -10.92
N THR A 15 -11.40 9.04 -10.94
CA THR A 15 -10.21 8.25 -10.62
C THR A 15 -9.54 8.80 -9.36
N ALA A 16 -9.07 7.93 -8.48
CA ALA A 16 -8.27 8.32 -7.33
C ALA A 16 -6.99 7.48 -7.25
N ILE A 17 -5.88 8.12 -6.87
CA ILE A 17 -4.60 7.48 -6.62
C ILE A 17 -4.27 7.66 -5.15
N LEU A 18 -4.05 6.54 -4.45
CA LEU A 18 -3.54 6.49 -3.09
C LEU A 18 -2.09 5.97 -3.12
N THR A 19 -1.16 6.78 -2.65
CA THR A 19 0.23 6.37 -2.42
C THR A 19 0.55 6.40 -0.94
N TYR A 20 1.31 5.42 -0.45
CA TYR A 20 1.78 5.37 0.93
C TYR A 20 3.03 4.48 1.07
N ASN A 21 3.77 4.66 2.16
CA ASN A 21 4.80 3.72 2.59
C ASN A 21 4.15 2.69 3.52
N TYR A 22 4.34 1.41 3.24
CA TYR A 22 3.92 0.33 4.13
C TYR A 22 5.03 0.03 5.13
N ALA A 23 4.68 -0.04 6.41
CA ALA A 23 5.52 -0.56 7.47
C ALA A 23 4.78 -1.69 8.18
N GLY A 24 5.36 -2.88 8.17
CA GLY A 24 4.75 -4.04 8.77
C GLY A 24 5.78 -5.03 9.26
N ILE A 25 5.25 -6.15 9.71
CA ILE A 25 6.03 -7.25 10.27
C ILE A 25 5.58 -8.51 9.55
N SER A 26 6.56 -9.26 9.03
CA SER A 26 6.35 -10.61 8.50
C SER A 26 6.92 -11.61 9.48
N GLN A 27 6.17 -12.68 9.76
CA GLN A 27 6.61 -13.79 10.58
C GLN A 27 6.71 -15.03 9.69
N ASP A 28 7.83 -15.73 9.74
CA ASP A 28 7.99 -16.99 9.01
C ASP A 28 7.43 -18.18 9.81
N LYS A 29 7.54 -19.38 9.24
CA LYS A 29 7.00 -20.63 9.81
C LYS A 29 7.68 -21.04 11.11
N ASP A 30 8.92 -20.59 11.32
CA ASP A 30 9.72 -20.86 12.51
C ASP A 30 9.50 -19.81 13.60
N GLY A 31 8.57 -18.87 13.35
CA GLY A 31 8.22 -17.81 14.27
C GLY A 31 9.17 -16.62 14.25
N LYS A 32 10.18 -16.60 13.37
CA LYS A 32 11.10 -15.49 13.24
C LYS A 32 10.39 -14.30 12.61
N VAL A 33 10.61 -13.14 13.23
CA VAL A 33 9.95 -11.89 12.90
C VAL A 33 10.92 -10.98 12.12
N THR A 34 10.53 -10.53 10.94
CA THR A 34 11.31 -9.61 10.11
C THR A 34 10.50 -8.36 9.73
N PRO A 35 11.10 -7.15 9.78
CA PRO A 35 10.45 -5.95 9.25
C PRO A 35 10.12 -6.12 7.77
N SER A 36 8.91 -5.68 7.39
CA SER A 36 8.46 -5.65 6.00
C SER A 36 8.14 -4.20 5.62
N ARG A 37 8.83 -3.70 4.60
CA ARG A 37 8.70 -2.33 4.10
C ARG A 37 8.38 -2.37 2.62
N ALA A 38 7.47 -1.51 2.20
CA ALA A 38 7.14 -1.37 0.79
C ALA A 38 6.67 0.05 0.46
N LYS A 39 6.74 0.42 -0.82
CA LYS A 39 6.05 1.58 -1.38
C LYS A 39 4.83 1.07 -2.12
N SER A 40 3.66 1.59 -1.78
CA SER A 40 2.38 1.17 -2.34
C SER A 40 1.77 2.27 -3.19
N THR A 41 1.22 1.88 -4.33
CA THR A 41 0.31 2.69 -5.13
C THR A 41 -0.97 1.91 -5.36
N ARG A 42 -2.11 2.53 -5.11
CA ARG A 42 -3.44 1.97 -5.32
C ARG A 42 -4.23 2.92 -6.20
N VAL A 43 -4.82 2.40 -7.27
CA VAL A 43 -5.65 3.16 -8.21
C VAL A 43 -7.08 2.70 -8.08
N TYR A 44 -7.98 3.68 -7.96
CA TYR A 44 -9.41 3.45 -7.78
C TYR A 44 -10.18 4.15 -8.89
N ILE A 45 -11.33 3.58 -9.25
CA ILE A 45 -12.38 4.26 -10.01
C ILE A 45 -13.61 4.45 -9.14
N LYS A 46 -14.38 5.51 -9.37
CA LYS A 46 -15.69 5.75 -8.75
C LYS A 46 -16.78 5.24 -9.68
N GLU A 47 -17.56 4.27 -9.22
CA GLU A 47 -18.77 3.80 -9.88
C GLU A 47 -19.97 4.13 -8.98
N GLY A 48 -20.83 5.04 -9.44
CA GLY A 48 -21.89 5.61 -8.60
C GLY A 48 -21.31 6.35 -7.40
N ASN A 49 -21.61 5.88 -6.19
CA ASN A 49 -21.07 6.44 -4.95
C ASN A 49 -20.01 5.55 -4.27
N THR A 50 -19.45 4.59 -5.00
CA THR A 50 -18.50 3.62 -4.46
C THR A 50 -17.17 3.69 -5.19
N TRP A 51 -16.08 3.78 -4.42
CA TRP A 51 -14.72 3.63 -4.94
C TRP A 51 -14.34 2.16 -5.03
N LYS A 52 -13.86 1.72 -6.19
CA LYS A 52 -13.40 0.35 -6.45
C LYS A 52 -11.93 0.36 -6.81
N LEU A 53 -11.15 -0.51 -6.18
CA LEU A 53 -9.74 -0.71 -6.51
C LEU A 53 -9.64 -1.39 -7.87
N VAL A 54 -8.96 -0.78 -8.84
CA VAL A 54 -8.77 -1.33 -10.19
C VAL A 54 -7.33 -1.74 -10.46
N HIS A 55 -6.38 -1.19 -9.71
CA HIS A 55 -4.97 -1.57 -9.79
C HIS A 55 -4.28 -1.33 -8.46
N ALA A 56 -3.31 -2.20 -8.15
CA ALA A 56 -2.40 -2.01 -7.03
C ALA A 56 -0.99 -2.43 -7.45
N ASN A 57 -0.01 -1.61 -7.05
CA ASN A 57 1.39 -1.94 -7.12
C ASN A 57 1.99 -1.89 -5.71
N PHE A 58 2.81 -2.89 -5.39
CA PHE A 58 3.53 -3.02 -4.12
C PHE A 58 4.99 -3.32 -4.41
N ALA A 59 5.86 -2.34 -4.22
CA ALA A 59 7.30 -2.49 -4.44
C ALA A 59 8.00 -2.65 -3.10
N ALA A 60 8.73 -3.75 -2.91
CA ALA A 60 9.54 -3.96 -1.71
C ALA A 60 10.59 -2.85 -1.56
N ASP A 61 10.77 -2.38 -0.33
CA ASP A 61 11.75 -1.35 0.05
C ASP A 61 12.70 -1.95 1.09
N PRO A 62 13.63 -2.84 0.68
CA PRO A 62 14.52 -3.53 1.60
C PRO A 62 15.42 -2.54 2.34
N LEU A 63 15.80 -2.90 3.57
CA LEU A 63 16.83 -2.15 4.28
C LEU A 63 18.14 -2.16 3.46
N PRO A 64 18.92 -1.06 3.50
CA PRO A 64 20.27 -1.05 2.93
C PRO A 64 21.09 -2.24 3.46
N ARG A 65 21.93 -2.82 2.62
CA ARG A 65 22.90 -3.86 3.00
C ARG A 65 24.11 -3.24 3.67
#